data_AF-A0A967F7F4-F1
#
_entry.id   AF-A0A967F7F4-F1
#
_cell.length_a   1.000
_cell.length_b   1.000
_cell.length_c   1.000
_cell.angle_alpha   90.00
_cell.angle_beta   90.00
_cell.angle_gamma   90.00
#
_symmetry.space_group_name_H-M   'P 1'
#
loop_
_entity.id
_entity.type
_entity.pdbx_description
1 polymer ?
#
loop_
_entity_poly.entity_id
_entity_poly.type
_entity_poly.pdbx_seq_one_letter_code
_entity_poly.pdbx_strand_id
1 'polypeptide(L)'
;TEAGTLEDMHLLELASMGQDSEFERVLLGLADDGIRIMAMEDAFGLRTEVRFSNVERNPELEDGLFRFEPPQNVDVVGDERTPGQQ
;
A
#
# COMPACT_ATOMS: atom_id res chain seq x y z
N THR A 1 14.42 8.39 1.04
CA THR A 1 15.36 9.21 0.27
C THR A 1 14.76 9.55 -1.08
N GLU A 2 15.05 10.73 -1.63
CA GLU A 2 14.70 11.03 -3.02
C GLU A 2 15.58 10.19 -3.96
N ALA A 3 14.96 9.41 -4.83
CA ALA A 3 15.63 8.48 -5.74
C ALA A 3 15.75 9.05 -7.17
N GLY A 4 15.21 10.25 -7.41
CA GLY A 4 15.31 10.99 -8.67
C GLY A 4 13.95 11.31 -9.28
N THR A 5 13.94 11.50 -10.59
CA THR A 5 12.74 11.81 -11.38
C THR A 5 12.68 10.87 -12.59
N LEU A 6 11.49 10.37 -12.90
CA LEU A 6 11.24 9.58 -14.10
C LEU A 6 9.97 10.10 -14.76
N GLU A 7 10.07 10.48 -16.04
CA GLU A 7 9.00 11.19 -16.75
C GLU A 7 8.61 12.47 -15.99
N ASP A 8 7.36 12.56 -15.52
CA ASP A 8 6.80 13.64 -14.69
C ASP A 8 6.59 13.20 -13.22
N MET A 9 7.23 12.11 -12.79
CA MET A 9 7.14 11.58 -11.43
C MET A 9 8.39 11.83 -10.61
N HIS A 10 8.22 12.28 -9.37
CA HIS A 10 9.23 12.21 -8.32
C HIS A 10 9.30 10.79 -7.75
N LEU A 11 10.51 10.25 -7.68
CA LEU A 11 10.77 8.93 -7.12
C LEU A 11 11.24 9.07 -5.67
N LEU A 12 10.54 8.38 -4.77
CA LEU A 12 10.89 8.27 -3.36
C LEU A 12 11.21 6.81 -3.03
N GLU A 13 12.37 6.57 -2.45
CA GLU A 13 12.78 5.27 -1.96
C GLU A 13 12.70 5.23 -0.42
N LEU A 14 12.07 4.19 0.11
CA LEU A 14 12.02 3.87 1.52
C LEU A 14 12.77 2.56 1.72
N ALA A 15 13.74 2.58 2.62
CA ALA A 15 14.42 1.37 3.08
C ALA A 15 13.88 0.99 4.46
N SER A 16 13.72 -0.31 4.71
CA SER A 16 13.38 -0.77 6.04
C SER A 16 14.49 -0.40 7.05
N MET A 17 14.07 -0.02 8.25
CA MET A 17 14.95 0.11 9.41
C MET A 17 14.88 -1.09 10.35
N GLY A 18 13.89 -1.98 10.16
CA GLY A 18 13.68 -3.16 10.98
C GLY A 18 14.50 -4.34 10.48
N GLN A 19 15.11 -5.09 11.39
CA GLN A 19 15.93 -6.27 11.06
C GLN A 19 15.10 -7.49 10.65
N ASP A 20 13.82 -7.53 11.03
CA ASP A 20 12.86 -8.60 10.71
C ASP A 20 11.79 -8.14 9.72
N SER A 21 12.14 -7.22 8.82
CA SER A 21 11.17 -6.67 7.87
C SER A 21 10.83 -7.68 6.78
N GLU A 22 9.55 -7.78 6.46
CA GLU A 22 9.08 -8.56 5.30
C GLU A 22 9.48 -7.89 3.97
N PHE A 23 9.92 -6.63 4.01
CA PHE A 23 10.37 -5.86 2.85
C PHE A 23 11.68 -5.12 3.12
N GLU A 24 12.60 -5.14 2.16
CA GLU A 24 13.86 -4.38 2.26
C GLU A 24 13.68 -2.96 1.73
N ARG A 25 12.93 -2.82 0.64
CA ARG A 25 12.78 -1.56 -0.07
C ARG A 25 11.40 -1.36 -0.67
N VAL A 26 10.92 -0.13 -0.61
CA VAL A 26 9.75 0.36 -1.35
C VAL A 26 10.14 1.58 -2.17
N LEU A 27 9.75 1.60 -3.45
CA LEU A 27 9.87 2.74 -4.35
C LEU A 27 8.46 3.27 -4.66
N LEU A 28 8.26 4.57 -4.52
CA LEU A 28 7.03 5.28 -4.87
C LEU A 28 7.31 6.27 -6.00
N GLY A 29 6.50 6.25 -7.05
CA GLY A 29 6.47 7.29 -8.08
C GLY A 29 5.25 8.18 -7.91
N LEU A 30 5.49 9.44 -7.57
CA LEU A 30 4.49 10.47 -7.32
C LEU A 30 4.54 11.52 -8.42
N ALA A 31 3.43 11.71 -9.13
CA ALA A 31 3.22 12.84 -10.04
C ALA A 31 2.33 13.90 -9.36
N ASP A 32 2.13 15.04 -10.04
CA ASP A 32 1.27 16.12 -9.54
C ASP A 32 -0.17 15.66 -9.24
N ASP A 33 -0.68 14.71 -10.04
CA ASP A 33 -2.04 14.16 -9.95
C ASP A 33 -2.18 12.99 -8.98
N GLY A 34 -1.08 12.47 -8.41
CA GLY A 34 -1.10 11.43 -7.39
C GLY A 34 -0.03 10.35 -7.56
N ILE A 35 -0.22 9.22 -6.88
CA ILE A 35 0.65 8.06 -7.02
C ILE A 35 0.39 7.36 -8.37
N ARG A 36 1.45 6.96 -9.07
CA ARG A 36 1.36 6.22 -10.34
C ARG A 36 1.96 4.83 -10.26
N ILE A 37 3.00 4.66 -9.45
CA ILE A 37 3.66 3.37 -9.28
C ILE A 37 4.12 3.17 -7.84
N MET A 38 4.00 1.93 -7.38
CA MET A 38 4.65 1.42 -6.19
C MET A 38 5.39 0.14 -6.56
N ALA A 39 6.67 0.04 -6.21
CA ALA A 39 7.43 -1.20 -6.33
C ALA A 39 8.00 -1.58 -4.98
N MET A 40 7.88 -2.85 -4.62
CA MET A 40 8.31 -3.39 -3.34
C MET A 40 9.22 -4.58 -3.58
N GLU A 41 10.32 -4.63 -2.85
CA GLU A 41 11.32 -5.68 -2.92
C GLU A 41 11.51 -6.29 -1.53
N ASP A 42 11.35 -7.62 -1.43
CA ASP A 42 11.57 -8.36 -0.18
C ASP A 42 13.03 -8.79 0.03
N ALA A 43 13.31 -9.40 1.18
CA ALA A 43 14.66 -9.86 1.55
C ALA A 43 15.23 -10.94 0.62
N PHE A 44 14.38 -11.59 -0.20
CA PHE A 44 14.79 -12.59 -1.18
C PHE A 44 14.94 -12.00 -2.58
N GLY A 45 14.72 -10.68 -2.75
CA GLY A 45 14.78 -9.98 -4.02
C GLY A 45 13.53 -10.15 -4.88
N LEU A 46 12.43 -10.69 -4.34
CA LEU A 46 11.17 -10.74 -5.08
C LEU A 46 10.60 -9.34 -5.19
N ARG A 47 10.28 -8.94 -6.42
CA ARG A 47 9.77 -7.61 -6.73
C ARG A 47 8.29 -7.68 -7.11
N THR A 48 7.46 -6.99 -6.35
CA THR A 48 6.05 -6.74 -6.67
C THR A 48 5.87 -5.31 -7.13
N GLU A 49 5.15 -5.10 -8.23
CA GLU A 49 4.89 -3.78 -8.80
C GLU A 49 3.39 -3.53 -8.96
N VAL A 50 2.93 -2.38 -8.46
CA VAL A 50 1.55 -1.91 -8.54
C VAL A 50 1.53 -0.63 -9.36
N ARG A 51 0.69 -0.59 -10.40
CA ARG A 51 0.49 0.58 -11.26
C ARG A 51 -0.91 1.12 -11.04
N PHE A 52 -0.99 2.40 -10.68
CA PHE A 52 -2.24 3.08 -10.42
C PHE A 52 -2.72 3.79 -11.68
N SER A 53 -4.04 3.77 -11.89
CA SER A 53 -4.71 4.47 -12.99
C SER A 53 -6.08 4.93 -12.50
N ASN A 54 -6.63 5.97 -13.12
CA ASN A 54 -7.90 6.59 -12.71
C ASN A 54 -7.91 6.99 -11.21
N VAL A 55 -6.81 7.56 -10.74
CA VAL A 55 -6.69 8.01 -9.35
C VAL A 55 -7.55 9.25 -9.15
N GLU A 56 -8.44 9.21 -8.16
CA GLU A 56 -9.22 10.35 -7.70
C GLU A 56 -8.69 10.83 -6.35
N ARG A 57 -8.30 12.11 -6.27
CA ARG A 57 -7.80 12.70 -5.02
C ARG A 57 -8.94 13.28 -4.21
N ASN A 58 -9.01 12.87 -2.94
CA ASN A 58 -9.99 13.33 -1.97
C ASN A 58 -11.46 13.25 -2.45
N PRO A 59 -11.91 12.14 -3.07
CA PRO A 59 -13.33 11.95 -3.34
C PRO A 59 -14.11 11.84 -2.03
N GLU A 60 -15.41 12.13 -2.09
CA GLU A 60 -16.32 11.72 -1.02
C GLU A 60 -16.48 10.19 -1.08
N LEU A 61 -16.21 9.51 0.04
CA LEU A 61 -16.27 8.07 0.15
C LEU A 61 -17.37 7.69 1.13
N GLU A 62 -18.20 6.71 0.74
CA GLU A 62 -19.21 6.16 1.63
C GLU A 62 -18.54 5.32 2.73
N ASP A 63 -18.96 5.51 3.99
CA ASP A 63 -18.43 4.76 5.15
C ASP A 63 -18.53 3.23 4.97
N GLY A 64 -19.54 2.77 4.21
CA GLY A 64 -19.77 1.36 3.92
C GLY A 64 -18.63 0.69 3.14
N LEU A 65 -17.82 1.43 2.38
CA LEU A 65 -16.68 0.89 1.62
C LEU A 65 -15.61 0.25 2.51
N PHE A 66 -15.56 0.65 3.78
CA PHE A 66 -14.58 0.17 4.76
C PHE A 66 -15.19 -0.78 5.80
N ARG A 67 -16.43 -1.23 5.59
CA ARG A 67 -17.08 -2.25 6.42
C ARG A 67 -17.08 -3.58 5.69
N PHE A 68 -16.48 -4.59 6.31
CA PHE A 68 -16.57 -5.98 5.84
C PHE A 68 -17.54 -6.76 6.72
N GLU A 69 -18.57 -7.33 6.10
CA GLU A 69 -19.47 -8.30 6.74
C GLU A 69 -19.26 -9.65 6.05
N PRO A 70 -18.69 -10.66 6.75
CA PRO A 70 -18.43 -11.95 6.14
C PRO A 70 -19.75 -12.60 5.69
N PRO A 71 -19.81 -13.18 4.47
CA PRO A 71 -20.98 -13.91 4.03
C PRO A 71 -21.32 -15.10 4.94
N GLN A 72 -22.56 -15.58 4.90
CA GLN A 72 -22.94 -16.73 5.70
C GLN A 72 -22.12 -17.98 5.32
N ASN A 73 -21.71 -18.75 6.34
CA ASN A 73 -20.97 -20.01 6.22
C ASN A 73 -19.55 -19.89 5.66
N VAL A 74 -18.93 -18.71 5.72
CA VAL A 74 -17.49 -18.57 5.45
C VAL A 74 -16.69 -18.78 6.74
N ASP A 75 -15.54 -19.43 6.60
CA ASP A 75 -14.54 -19.48 7.66
C ASP A 75 -13.73 -18.18 7.64
N VAL A 76 -13.55 -17.56 8.81
CA VAL A 76 -12.79 -16.32 8.98
C VAL A 76 -11.55 -16.65 9.80
N VAL A 77 -10.38 -16.42 9.22
CA VAL A 77 -9.08 -16.77 9.83
C VAL A 77 -8.30 -15.48 10.10
N GLY A 78 -7.87 -15.26 11.34
CA GLY A 78 -7.06 -14.10 11.74
C GLY A 78 -7.21 -13.76 13.23
N ASP A 79 -6.40 -12.81 13.72
CA ASP A 79 -6.50 -12.29 15.09
C ASP A 79 -7.66 -11.27 15.16
N GLU A 80 -8.83 -11.73 15.59
CA GLU A 80 -10.02 -10.89 15.77
C GLU A 80 -9.83 -9.96 16.98
N ARG A 81 -9.23 -8.79 16.79
CA ARG A 81 -9.45 -7.67 17.71
C ARG A 81 -10.86 -7.14 17.47
N THR A 82 -11.84 -7.73 18.14
CA THR A 82 -13.22 -7.24 18.17
C THR A 82 -13.22 -5.76 18.61
N PRO A 83 -13.69 -4.81 17.78
CA PRO A 83 -13.80 -3.41 18.20
C PRO A 83 -14.74 -3.31 19.41
N GLY A 84 -14.24 -2.83 20.56
CA GLY A 84 -15.05 -2.62 21.77
C GLY A 84 -14.52 -3.22 23.08
N GLN A 85 -13.33 -3.82 23.10
CA GLN A 85 -12.64 -4.18 24.35
C GLN A 85 -11.46 -3.22 24.62
N GLN A 86 -11.77 -1.98 25.05
CA GLN A 86 -10.92 -1.15 25.92
C GLN A 86 -11.82 -0.27 26.79
#